data_AF-G8TWQ9-F1
#
_entry.id   AF-G8TWQ9-F1
#
_cell.length_a   1.000
_cell.length_b   1.000
_cell.length_c   1.000
_cell.angle_alpha   90.00
_cell.angle_beta   90.00
_cell.angle_gamma   90.00
#
_symmetry.space_group_name_H-M   'P 1'
#
loop_
_entity.id
_entity.type
_entity.pdbx_description
1 polymer ?
#
loop_
_entity_poly.entity_id
_entity_poly.type
_entity_poly.pdbx_seq_one_letter_code
_entity_poly.pdbx_strand_id
1 'polypeptide(L)' 'MADSPTLVTEVVSLAKILSEETKMILGQRLGVAEIVRQEGWGGVPARQCGNLVREAIRLAEEQLARS' A
#
# COMPACT_ATOMS: atom_id res chain seq x y z
N MET A 1 21.21 -15.01 18.45
CA MET A 1 21.55 -14.31 17.19
C MET A 1 20.30 -14.37 16.32
N ALA A 2 19.43 -13.34 16.40
CA ALA A 2 19.30 -12.27 15.39
C ALA A 2 18.93 -12.87 14.02
N ASP A 3 17.68 -12.80 13.53
CA ASP A 3 16.93 -11.57 13.27
C ASP A 3 15.41 -11.70 13.48
N SER A 4 14.85 -10.72 14.20
CA SER A 4 13.40 -10.54 14.38
C SER A 4 12.78 -9.89 13.13
N PRO A 5 11.76 -10.48 12.48
CA PRO A 5 11.08 -9.87 11.33
C PRO A 5 9.93 -8.92 11.76
N THR A 6 9.99 -8.34 12.96
CA THR A 6 8.85 -7.60 13.53
C THR A 6 8.57 -6.26 12.83
N LEU A 7 9.53 -5.72 12.06
CA LEU A 7 9.34 -4.46 11.31
C LEU A 7 8.48 -4.63 10.05
N VAL A 8 8.35 -5.85 9.50
CA VAL A 8 7.51 -6.08 8.30
C VAL A 8 6.03 -6.12 8.67
N THR A 9 5.70 -6.53 9.90
CA THR A 9 4.33 -6.62 10.42
C THR A 9 3.67 -5.24 10.61
N GLU A 10 4.45 -4.21 10.94
CA GLU A 10 3.92 -2.84 11.12
C GLU A 10 3.48 -2.22 9.78
N VAL A 11 4.22 -2.46 8.69
CA VAL A 11 3.82 -2.00 7.35
C VAL A 11 2.57 -2.74 6.85
N VAL A 12 2.46 -4.05 7.14
CA VAL A 12 1.29 -4.87 6.81
C VAL A 12 0.02 -4.40 7.54
N SER A 13 0.14 -3.72 8.68
CA SER A 13 -1.02 -3.24 9.45
C SER A 13 -1.73 -2.04 8.80
N LEU A 14 -1.03 -1.20 8.03
CA LEU A 14 -1.64 -0.15 7.20
C LEU A 14 -2.41 -0.73 6.00
N ALA A 15 -1.95 -1.86 5.47
CA ALA A 15 -2.69 -2.60 4.46
C ALA A 15 -4.04 -3.11 4.99
N LYS A 16 -4.24 -3.27 6.31
CA LYS A 16 -5.58 -3.63 6.84
C LYS A 16 -6.62 -2.50 6.74
N ILE A 17 -6.19 -1.24 6.59
CA ILE A 17 -7.09 -0.07 6.55
C ILE A 17 -7.66 0.14 5.13
N LEU A 18 -6.93 -0.27 4.09
CA LEU A 18 -7.36 -0.14 2.70
C LEU A 18 -8.09 -1.40 2.22
N SER A 19 -9.24 -1.21 1.55
CA SER A 19 -9.88 -2.32 0.84
C SER A 19 -8.95 -2.87 -0.25
N GLU A 20 -9.01 -4.18 -0.50
CA GLU A 20 -8.20 -4.82 -1.55
C GLU A 20 -8.40 -4.16 -2.91
N GLU A 21 -9.63 -3.73 -3.20
CA GLU A 21 -9.96 -2.99 -4.42
C GLU A 21 -9.20 -1.65 -4.49
N THR A 22 -9.19 -0.88 -3.41
CA THR A 22 -8.48 0.42 -3.38
C THR A 22 -6.98 0.23 -3.59
N LYS A 23 -6.39 -0.79 -2.98
CA LYS A 23 -4.98 -1.13 -3.19
C LYS A 23 -4.70 -1.47 -4.65
N MET A 24 -5.56 -2.25 -5.30
CA MET A 24 -5.39 -2.62 -6.70
C MET A 24 -5.58 -1.43 -7.66
N ILE A 25 -6.53 -0.54 -7.39
CA ILE A 25 -6.73 0.69 -8.17
C ILE A 25 -5.51 1.61 -8.03
N LEU A 26 -5.04 1.85 -6.80
CA LEU A 26 -3.85 2.66 -6.55
C LEU A 26 -2.59 2.01 -7.11
N GLY A 27 -2.48 0.69 -7.01
CA GLY A 27 -1.39 -0.10 -7.59
C GLY A 27 -1.34 0.02 -9.11
N GLN A 28 -2.48 0.06 -9.79
CA GLN A 28 -2.55 0.33 -11.23
C GLN A 28 -2.14 1.76 -11.56
N ARG A 29 -2.62 2.76 -10.80
CA ARG A 29 -2.26 4.18 -11.00
C ARG A 29 -0.77 4.44 -10.79
N LEU A 30 -0.14 3.73 -9.86
CA LEU A 30 1.28 3.83 -9.54
C LEU A 30 2.17 2.93 -10.41
N GLY A 31 1.57 2.12 -11.29
CA GLY A 31 2.31 1.23 -12.19
C GLY A 31 2.94 0.01 -11.51
N VAL A 32 2.52 -0.33 -10.29
CA VAL A 32 3.03 -1.50 -9.54
C VAL A 32 2.14 -2.73 -9.66
N ALA A 33 1.00 -2.63 -10.33
CA ALA A 33 0.05 -3.73 -10.48
C ALA A 33 0.66 -4.99 -11.11
N GLU A 34 1.61 -4.84 -12.03
CA GLU A 34 2.29 -5.98 -12.65
C GLU A 34 3.21 -6.70 -11.65
N ILE A 35 3.96 -5.94 -10.85
CA ILE A 35 4.82 -6.47 -9.78
C ILE A 35 3.97 -7.18 -8.73
N VAL A 36 2.84 -6.57 -8.32
CA VAL A 36 1.90 -7.20 -7.39
C VAL A 36 1.33 -8.50 -7.94
N ARG A 37 1.07 -8.58 -9.25
CA ARG A 37 0.56 -9.81 -9.87
C ARG A 37 1.61 -10.92 -9.92
N GLN A 38 2.87 -10.58 -10.18
CA GLN A 38 3.95 -11.57 -10.34
C GLN A 38 4.58 -11.98 -9.01
N GLU A 39 4.84 -11.03 -8.12
CA GLU A 39 5.62 -11.20 -6.89
C GLU A 39 4.82 -10.90 -5.61
N GLY A 40 3.58 -10.41 -5.76
CA GLY A 40 2.79 -9.91 -4.64
C GLY A 40 3.26 -8.54 -4.16
N TRP A 41 2.60 -8.03 -3.13
CA TRP A 41 2.96 -6.76 -2.49
C TRP A 41 4.37 -6.78 -1.87
N GLY A 42 4.92 -7.97 -1.60
CA GLY A 42 6.28 -8.14 -1.08
C GLY A 42 7.37 -7.77 -2.08
N GLY A 43 7.10 -7.87 -3.39
CA GLY A 43 8.03 -7.45 -4.46
C GLY A 43 7.97 -5.95 -4.78
N VAL A 44 6.97 -5.24 -4.26
CA VAL A 44 6.81 -3.81 -4.54
C VAL A 44 7.87 -3.01 -3.78
N PRO A 45 8.62 -2.11 -4.46
CA PRO A 45 9.61 -1.29 -3.78
C PRO A 45 8.99 -0.48 -2.63
N ALA A 46 9.66 -0.41 -1.48
CA ALA A 46 9.16 0.29 -0.29
C ALA A 46 8.73 1.74 -0.57
N ARG A 47 9.43 2.42 -1.49
CA ARG A 47 9.06 3.77 -1.96
C ARG A 47 7.68 3.82 -2.61
N GLN A 48 7.33 2.81 -3.41
CA GLN A 48 6.02 2.74 -4.06
C GLN A 48 4.91 2.36 -3.07
N CYS A 49 5.20 1.52 -2.09
CA CYS A 49 4.27 1.27 -0.97
C CYS A 49 3.97 2.57 -0.21
N GLY A 50 4.99 3.40 0.04
CA GLY A 50 4.81 4.73 0.63
C GLY A 50 3.96 5.68 -0.23
N ASN A 51 4.18 5.70 -1.55
CA ASN A 51 3.35 6.46 -2.48
C ASN A 51 1.89 5.99 -2.47
N LEU A 52 1.66 4.67 -2.40
CA LEU A 52 0.33 4.08 -2.33
C LEU A 52 -0.42 4.54 -1.08
N VAL A 53 0.23 4.50 0.07
CA VAL A 53 -0.35 5.00 1.33
C VAL A 53 -0.62 6.50 1.25
N ARG A 54 0.28 7.29 0.67
CA ARG A 54 0.10 8.74 0.51
C ARG A 54 -1.12 9.08 -0.34
N GLU A 55 -1.27 8.41 -1.48
CA GLU A 55 -2.42 8.61 -2.37
C GLU A 55 -3.73 8.14 -1.72
N ALA A 56 -3.69 7.05 -0.96
CA ALA A 56 -4.83 6.61 -0.15
C ALA A 56 -5.29 7.67 0.87
N ILE A 57 -4.35 8.24 1.63
CA ILE A 57 -4.66 9.30 2.62
C ILE A 57 -5.24 10.52 1.92
N ARG A 58 -4.63 10.94 0.81
CA ARG A 58 -5.13 12.06 0.00
C ARG A 58 -6.59 11.84 -0.44
N LEU A 59 -6.91 10.66 -0.97
CA LEU A 59 -8.27 10.32 -1.36
C LEU A 59 -9.23 10.36 -0.17
N ALA A 60 -8.80 9.86 1.00
CA ALA A 60 -9.61 9.91 2.21
C ALA A 60 -9.86 11.35 2.68
N GLU A 61 -8.84 12.21 2.67
CA GLU A 61 -8.96 13.64 2.98
C GLU A 61 -9.92 14.36 2.01
N GLU A 62 -9.81 14.09 0.70
CA GLU A 62 -10.72 14.64 -0.31
C GLU A 62 -12.17 14.15 -0.15
N GLN A 63 -12.39 12.92 0.32
CA GLN A 63 -13.74 12.42 0.62
C GLN A 63 -14.32 13.09 1.87
N LEU A 64 -13.51 13.25 2.93
CA LEU A 64 -13.92 13.96 4.15
C LEU A 64 -14.21 15.43 3.89
N ALA A 65 -13.42 16.09 3.03
CA ALA A 65 -13.63 17.49 2.65
C ALA A 65 -14.88 17.71 1.77
N ARG A 66 -15.37 16.66 1.11
CA ARG A 66 -16.61 16.69 0.31
C ARG A 66 -17.87 16.36 1.12
N SER A 67 -17.72 15.98 2.39
CA SER A 67 -18.81 15.57 3.27
C SER A 67 -19.24 16.67 4.24
#